data_AF-A0A453CKR8-F1
#
_entry.id   AF-A0A453CKR8-F1
#
_cell.length_a   1.000
_cell.length_b   1.000
_cell.length_c   1.000
_cell.angle_alpha   90.00
_cell.angle_beta   90.00
_cell.angle_gamma   90.00
#
_symmetry.space_group_name_H-M   'P 1'
#
loop_
_entity.id
_entity.type
_entity.pdbx_description
1 polymer ?
#
loop_
_entity_poly.entity_id
_entity_poly.type
_entity_poly.pdbx_seq_one_letter_code
_entity_poly.pdbx_strand_id
1 'polypeptide(L)' 'EPNKKVYFTKQTVGNACGTIGIIHAIGNAVSKIKLVDGSYFHRFYIQTADMDPIQRAAFLEEDQEME' A
#
# COMPACT_ATOMS: atom_id res chain seq x y z
N GLU A 1 4.85 7.07 19.16
CA GLU A 1 5.35 6.38 17.97
C GLU A 1 4.36 5.34 17.42
N PRO A 2 3.99 5.44 16.13
CA PRO A 2 3.22 4.40 15.45
C PRO A 2 3.98 3.06 15.44
N ASN A 3 3.26 1.95 15.43
CA ASN A 3 3.87 0.62 15.35
C ASN A 3 4.51 0.41 13.97
N LYS A 4 5.84 0.31 13.91
CA LYS A 4 6.60 0.09 12.67
C LYS A 4 6.26 -1.21 11.93
N LYS A 5 5.56 -2.16 12.59
CA LYS A 5 5.10 -3.40 11.95
C LYS A 5 3.80 -3.25 11.15
N VAL A 6 3.07 -2.14 11.34
CA VAL A 6 1.81 -1.90 10.64
C VAL A 6 2.10 -1.20 9.31
N TYR A 7 1.62 -1.78 8.22
CA TYR A 7 1.63 -1.12 6.93
C TYR A 7 0.45 -0.13 6.87
N PHE A 8 0.74 1.16 6.77
CA PHE A 8 -0.25 2.23 6.79
C PHE A 8 0.07 3.29 5.74
N THR A 9 -0.95 3.78 5.04
CA THR A 9 -0.89 4.88 4.08
C THR A 9 -2.07 5.83 4.32
N LYS A 10 -1.87 7.13 4.12
CA LYS A 10 -2.96 8.11 4.16
C LYS A 10 -3.79 8.02 2.88
N GLN A 11 -5.06 8.37 2.97
CA GLN A 11 -5.90 8.59 1.80
C GLN A 11 -5.86 10.07 1.42
N THR A 12 -5.43 10.34 0.21
CA THR A 12 -5.36 11.69 -0.39
C THR A 12 -6.05 11.75 -1.75
N VAL A 13 -6.24 10.59 -2.40
CA VAL A 13 -7.10 10.44 -3.59
C VAL A 13 -8.58 10.34 -3.19
N GLY A 14 -9.41 11.17 -3.81
CA GLY A 14 -10.85 11.19 -3.60
C GLY A 14 -11.50 9.87 -3.99
N ASN A 15 -12.50 9.41 -3.22
CA ASN A 15 -13.24 8.16 -3.44
C ASN A 15 -12.39 6.86 -3.45
N ALA A 16 -11.11 6.92 -3.10
CA ALA A 16 -10.22 5.75 -3.05
C ALA A 16 -10.33 4.94 -1.75
N CYS A 17 -11.28 5.21 -0.87
CA CYS A 17 -11.34 4.60 0.47
C CYS A 17 -11.45 3.06 0.43
N GLY A 18 -12.16 2.51 -0.56
CA GLY A 18 -12.22 1.06 -0.78
C GLY A 18 -10.87 0.46 -1.16
N THR A 19 -10.19 1.07 -2.12
CA THR A 19 -8.85 0.67 -2.57
C THR A 19 -7.82 0.77 -1.44
N ILE A 20 -7.83 1.87 -0.68
CA ILE A 20 -6.99 2.05 0.50
C ILE A 20 -7.25 0.95 1.55
N GLY A 21 -8.52 0.59 1.77
CA GLY A 21 -8.88 -0.52 2.65
C GLY A 21 -8.28 -1.86 2.21
N ILE A 22 -8.30 -2.15 0.90
CA ILE A 22 -7.67 -3.35 0.33
C ILE A 22 -6.15 -3.31 0.51
N ILE A 23 -5.51 -2.17 0.26
CA ILE A 23 -4.07 -1.97 0.47
C ILE A 23 -3.70 -2.24 1.93
N HIS A 24 -4.46 -1.71 2.88
CA HIS A 24 -4.22 -1.96 4.30
C HIS A 24 -4.41 -3.44 4.65
N ALA A 25 -5.49 -4.06 4.16
CA ALA A 25 -5.77 -5.47 4.44
C ALA A 25 -4.68 -6.41 3.91
N ILE A 26 -4.27 -6.24 2.66
CA ILE A 26 -3.23 -7.06 2.03
C ILE A 26 -1.87 -6.78 2.66
N GLY A 27 -1.46 -5.51 2.78
CA GLY A 27 -0.15 -5.11 3.30
C GLY A 27 0.12 -5.62 4.73
N ASN A 28 -0.92 -5.70 5.56
CA ASN A 28 -0.81 -6.24 6.92
C ASN A 28 -1.01 -7.77 7.00
N ALA A 29 -1.31 -8.43 5.88
CA ALA A 29 -1.49 -9.87 5.77
C ALA A 29 -0.41 -10.56 4.92
N VAL A 30 0.59 -9.84 4.39
CA VAL A 30 1.64 -10.39 3.49
C VAL A 30 2.41 -11.57 4.07
N SER A 31 2.50 -11.71 5.40
CA SER A 31 3.12 -12.89 6.03
C SER A 31 2.23 -14.14 6.03
N LYS A 32 0.95 -14.00 5.66
CA LYS A 32 -0.09 -15.04 5.67
C LYS A 32 -0.62 -15.34 4.28
N ILE A 33 -0.43 -14.44 3.31
CA ILE A 33 -0.89 -14.62 1.93
C ILE A 33 0.31 -14.56 0.99
N LYS A 34 0.30 -15.42 -0.03
CA LYS A 34 1.33 -15.38 -1.08
C LYS A 34 0.85 -14.48 -2.20
N LEU A 35 1.53 -13.36 -2.40
CA LEU A 35 1.38 -12.55 -3.60
C LEU A 35 2.11 -13.24 -4.76
N VAL A 36 1.56 -13.10 -5.97
CA VAL A 36 2.25 -13.59 -7.17
C VAL A 36 3.46 -12.69 -7.42
N ASP A 37 4.64 -13.29 -7.60
CA ASP A 37 5.86 -12.55 -7.87
C ASP A 37 5.69 -11.70 -9.13
N GLY A 38 6.05 -10.42 -9.03
CA GLY A 38 5.85 -9.47 -10.12
C GLY A 38 4.40 -9.10 -10.38
N SER A 39 3.42 -9.48 -9.55
CA SER A 39 2.09 -8.84 -9.57
C SER A 39 2.17 -7.39 -9.09
N TYR A 40 1.15 -6.60 -9.40
CA TYR A 40 1.04 -5.20 -8.95
C TYR A 40 1.30 -5.08 -7.45
N PHE A 41 0.53 -5.78 -6.60
CA PHE A 41 0.68 -5.67 -5.15
C PHE A 41 2.04 -6.15 -4.66
N HIS A 42 2.64 -7.17 -5.28
CA HIS A 42 3.99 -7.59 -4.93
C HIS A 42 5.01 -6.47 -5.15
N ARG A 43 4.98 -5.79 -6.30
CA ARG A 43 5.88 -4.67 -6.60
C ARG A 43 5.58 -3.47 -5.71
N PHE A 44 4.31 -3.13 -5.55
CA PHE A 44 3.85 -2.01 -4.73
C PHE A 44 4.40 -2.07 -3.30
N TYR A 45 4.23 -3.19 -2.59
CA TYR A 45 4.72 -3.31 -1.21
C TYR A 45 6.24 -3.36 -1.09
N ILE A 46 6.96 -3.81 -2.12
CA ILE A 46 8.42 -3.74 -2.16
C ILE A 46 8.87 -2.28 -2.31
N GLN A 47 8.29 -1.54 -3.26
CA GLN A 47 8.69 -0.17 -3.57
C GLN A 47 8.37 0.82 -2.42
N THR A 48 7.36 0.51 -1.61
CA THR A 48 6.83 1.39 -0.57
C THR A 48 7.17 0.94 0.86
N ALA A 49 7.99 -0.10 1.02
CA ALA A 49 8.32 -0.70 2.32
C ALA A 49 8.90 0.31 3.31
N ASP A 50 9.86 1.12 2.84
CA ASP A 50 10.59 2.11 3.65
C ASP A 50 9.94 3.51 3.67
N MET A 51 8.83 3.69 2.96
CA MET A 51 8.11 4.95 2.89
C MET A 51 7.26 5.18 4.15
N ASP A 52 7.17 6.43 4.58
CA ASP A 52 6.20 6.85 5.58
C ASP A 52 4.76 6.91 5.01
N PRO A 53 3.72 7.05 5.86
CA PRO A 53 2.34 7.05 5.38
C PRO A 53 1.96 8.18 4.41
N ILE A 54 2.68 9.31 4.42
CA ILE A 54 2.47 10.42 3.49
C ILE A 54 3.16 10.12 2.16
N GLN A 55 4.39 9.63 2.20
CA GLN A 55 5.13 9.21 1.01
C GLN A 55 4.40 8.10 0.24
N ARG A 56 3.79 7.14 0.95
CA ARG A 56 2.94 6.11 0.34
C ARG A 56 1.69 6.67 -0.34
N ALA A 57 1.11 7.73 0.23
CA ALA A 57 -0.05 8.38 -0.35
C ALA A 57 0.33 9.13 -1.63
N ALA A 58 1.45 9.87 -1.61
CA ALA A 58 2.00 10.54 -2.78
C ALA A 58 2.39 9.55 -3.89
N PHE A 59 3.01 8.42 -3.55
CA PHE A 59 3.29 7.34 -4.51
C PHE A 59 2.00 6.86 -5.19
N LEU A 60 0.93 6.68 -4.43
CA LEU A 60 -0.35 6.22 -4.96
C LEU A 60 -1.05 7.26 -5.85
N GLU A 61 -0.89 8.56 -5.56
CA GLU A 61 -1.40 9.64 -6.42
C GLU A 61 -0.76 9.65 -7.82
N GLU A 62 0.50 9.22 -7.92
CA GLU A 62 1.26 9.19 -9.18
C GLU A 62 1.16 7.84 -9.91
N ASP A 63 0.54 6.83 -9.30
CA ASP A 63 0.48 5.47 -9.82
C ASP A 63 -0.64 5.29 -10.85
N GLN A 64 -0.25 5.13 -12.12
CA GLN A 64 -1.18 4.94 -13.25
C GLN A 64 -1.62 3.49 -13.47
N GLU A 65 -1.03 2.49 -12.80
CA GLU A 65 -1.42 1.09 -12.98
C GLU A 65 -2.60 0.70 -12.07
N MET A 66 -2.83 1.45 -11.00
CA MET A 66 -3.91 1.16 -10.06
C MET A 66 -5.28 1.69 -10.47
N GLU A 67 -5.35 2.84 -11.17
CA GLU A 67 -6.61 3.37 -11.75
C GLU A 67 -7.15 2.48 -12.89
#